data_AF-A0A934E5D4-F1
#
_entry.id   AF-A0A934E5D4-F1
#
_cell.length_a   1.000
_cell.length_b   1.000
_cell.length_c   1.000
_cell.angle_alpha   90.00
_cell.angle_beta   90.00
_cell.angle_gamma   90.00
#
_symmetry.space_group_name_H-M   'P 1'
#
loop_
_entity.id
_entity.type
_entity.pdbx_description
1 polymer ?
#
loop_
_entity_poly.entity_id
_entity_poly.type
_entity_poly.pdbx_seq_one_letter_code
_entity_poly.pdbx_strand_id
1 'polypeptide(L)'
;GTAFYMWRSYYMTFTGEYRGDLGHGHDPVQALAHPATHSVGAAHAATFDADVLASASVAAAHSADPHGAHGHGHAADAGDADADAHAHHGGPPIDAPKSMTYVLAALSVGSLATVFLGLWAPLGHLLHWEWFSEPILEHWLSPTLSGAAITAARQHPYGLGVEWALIAASVVVALVGWYTARTLYKDARSKVPAKLLAGWPRLHHAVYNKYFVDEFYAATVLRLVRWLREGFNWFDKTIIDGLVHLVGWIGRAVATIDGAFDHYVVDGLVNLVGRVILAEGRRVRQLETGRLHTYLYGLLAGTLIVIGLTYLFNGGTDVLAGALRTWLQSLTRA
;
A
#
# COMPACT_ATOMS: atom_id res chain seq x y z
N GLY A 1 29.81 13.21 -2.65
CA GLY A 1 29.94 12.65 -1.29
C GLY A 1 30.37 11.19 -1.27
N THR A 2 29.75 10.33 -2.06
CA THR A 2 29.90 8.86 -1.99
C THR A 2 31.30 8.32 -2.29
N ALA A 3 32.01 8.83 -3.30
CA ALA A 3 33.33 8.31 -3.67
C ALA A 3 34.41 8.53 -2.59
N PHE A 4 34.39 9.68 -1.92
CA PHE A 4 35.32 9.99 -0.83
C PHE A 4 35.04 9.14 0.41
N TYR A 5 33.77 8.98 0.77
CA TYR A 5 33.36 8.09 1.87
C TYR A 5 33.70 6.63 1.55
N MET A 6 33.40 6.14 0.34
CA MET A 6 33.76 4.78 -0.10
C MET A 6 35.27 4.53 -0.07
N TRP A 7 36.08 5.50 -0.53
CA TRP A 7 37.54 5.41 -0.48
C TRP A 7 38.07 5.39 0.95
N ARG A 8 37.54 6.25 1.83
CA ARG A 8 37.91 6.29 3.25
C ARG A 8 37.52 4.99 3.96
N SER A 9 36.32 4.49 3.71
CA SER A 9 35.84 3.21 4.25
C SER A 9 36.72 2.05 3.78
N TYR A 10 37.10 2.02 2.50
CA TYR A 10 37.98 0.99 1.97
C TYR A 10 39.34 0.97 2.69
N TYR A 11 39.99 2.13 2.90
CA TYR A 11 41.26 2.18 3.63
C TYR A 11 41.10 1.84 5.11
N MET A 12 40.05 2.34 5.76
CA MET A 12 39.82 2.04 7.18
C MET A 12 39.51 0.56 7.42
N THR A 13 38.80 -0.10 6.50
CA THR A 13 38.39 -1.50 6.63
C THR A 13 39.47 -2.48 6.17
N PHE A 14 40.17 -2.20 5.06
CA PHE A 14 41.10 -3.18 4.46
C PHE A 14 42.58 -2.88 4.72
N THR A 15 42.94 -1.68 5.19
CA THR A 15 44.35 -1.29 5.39
C THR A 15 44.68 -0.80 6.81
N GLY A 16 43.68 -0.69 7.70
CA GLY A 16 43.90 -0.40 9.12
C GLY A 16 44.31 -1.63 9.91
N GLU A 17 45.06 -1.45 11.01
CA GLU A 17 45.30 -2.51 11.99
C GLU A 17 43.96 -3.02 12.55
N TYR A 18 43.78 -4.34 12.57
CA TYR A 18 42.60 -4.99 13.14
C TYR A 18 42.49 -4.67 14.64
N ARG A 19 41.37 -4.07 15.06
CA ARG A 19 41.13 -3.63 16.46
C ARG A 19 40.07 -4.47 17.19
N GLY A 20 39.79 -5.68 16.71
CA GLY A 20 38.71 -6.51 17.25
C GLY A 20 38.99 -7.19 18.60
N ASP A 21 40.24 -7.14 19.09
CA ASP A 21 40.67 -7.89 20.28
C ASP A 21 41.20 -7.00 21.42
N LEU A 22 40.69 -5.77 21.53
CA LEU A 22 40.88 -5.00 22.77
C LEU A 22 39.75 -5.39 23.72
N GLY A 23 40.00 -6.48 24.47
CA GLY A 23 39.11 -6.99 25.50
C GLY A 23 38.56 -5.86 26.38
N HIS A 24 37.23 -5.75 26.41
CA HIS A 24 36.53 -4.81 27.27
C HIS A 24 36.68 -5.24 28.74
N GLY A 25 37.77 -4.82 29.37
CA GLY A 25 37.81 -4.63 30.82
C GLY A 25 36.80 -3.54 31.18
N HIS A 26 35.82 -3.90 32.01
CA HIS A 26 34.86 -2.96 32.56
C HIS A 26 35.57 -1.95 33.47
N ASP A 27 35.87 -0.77 32.95
CA ASP A 27 36.12 0.42 33.77
C ASP A 27 34.81 1.25 33.86
N PRO A 28 34.33 1.59 35.06
CA PRO A 28 33.12 2.40 35.21
C PRO A 28 33.42 3.83 34.77
N VAL A 29 32.76 4.25 33.68
CA VAL A 29 32.91 5.59 33.10
C VAL A 29 32.37 6.62 34.09
N GLN A 30 33.28 7.41 34.64
CA GLN A 30 33.00 8.59 35.45
C GLN A 30 32.29 9.62 34.56
N ALA A 31 31.08 9.99 34.94
CA ALA A 31 30.24 10.94 34.25
C ALA A 31 30.94 12.31 34.11
N LEU A 32 31.35 12.67 32.89
CA LEU A 32 31.69 14.03 32.53
C LEU A 32 30.49 14.66 31.80
N ALA A 33 29.77 15.50 32.53
CA ALA A 33 28.68 16.30 32.01
C ALA A 33 29.20 17.29 30.96
N HIS A 34 28.60 17.28 29.76
CA HIS A 34 28.69 18.38 28.81
C HIS A 34 27.28 18.82 28.38
N PRO A 35 27.04 20.14 28.26
CA PRO A 35 25.70 20.72 28.13
C PRO A 35 25.14 20.55 26.71
N ALA A 36 23.81 20.37 26.68
CA ALA A 36 23.01 20.15 25.49
C ALA A 36 23.14 21.28 24.45
N THR A 37 23.48 20.91 23.22
CA THR A 37 23.28 21.74 22.02
C THR A 37 22.53 20.94 20.96
N HIS A 38 21.21 21.13 20.93
CA HIS A 38 20.28 21.03 19.81
C HIS A 38 20.62 20.05 18.66
N SER A 39 20.07 18.83 18.75
CA SER A 39 19.82 17.94 17.62
C SER A 39 18.45 18.28 16.99
N VAL A 40 18.45 19.05 15.90
CA VAL A 40 17.32 19.06 14.95
C VAL A 40 17.68 18.08 13.84
N GLY A 41 17.24 16.84 13.96
CA GLY A 41 17.60 15.80 13.01
C GLY A 41 17.10 14.39 13.35
N ALA A 42 15.87 14.27 13.86
CA ALA A 42 15.20 12.99 14.02
C ALA A 42 13.67 13.20 14.02
N ALA A 43 13.14 13.62 12.88
CA ALA A 43 11.70 13.60 12.60
C ALA A 43 11.50 13.55 11.08
N HIS A 44 11.84 12.42 10.46
CA HIS A 44 11.39 12.05 9.11
C HIS A 44 11.70 10.57 8.82
N ALA A 45 11.17 9.69 9.66
CA ALA A 45 11.13 8.25 9.38
C ALA A 45 9.97 7.59 10.15
N ALA A 46 8.75 8.10 9.96
CA ALA A 46 7.50 7.40 10.28
C ALA A 46 6.35 8.17 9.63
N THR A 47 5.31 7.46 9.21
CA THR A 47 4.09 7.90 8.50
C THR A 47 4.20 8.07 6.98
N PHE A 48 4.48 6.96 6.28
CA PHE A 48 3.82 6.70 4.99
C PHE A 48 2.85 5.55 5.25
N ASP A 49 1.58 5.91 5.49
CA ASP A 49 0.49 4.95 5.67
C ASP A 49 0.19 4.20 4.37
N ALA A 50 -0.17 2.94 4.58
CA ALA A 50 -0.18 1.83 3.64
C ALA A 50 -1.45 1.71 2.77
N ASP A 51 -2.17 2.80 2.49
CA ASP A 51 -3.51 2.71 1.87
C ASP A 51 -3.58 3.03 0.36
N VAL A 52 -2.45 3.32 -0.31
CA VAL A 52 -2.44 3.77 -1.72
C VAL A 52 -2.01 2.68 -2.73
N LEU A 53 -1.61 1.49 -2.28
CA LEU A 53 -1.19 0.39 -3.17
C LEU A 53 -2.29 -0.66 -3.45
N ALA A 54 -3.52 -0.47 -2.99
CA ALA A 54 -4.60 -1.46 -3.10
C ALA A 54 -5.51 -1.34 -4.34
N SER A 55 -5.25 -0.45 -5.30
CA SER A 55 -6.12 -0.26 -6.48
C SER A 55 -5.49 -0.62 -7.84
N ALA A 56 -4.32 -1.26 -7.87
CA ALA A 56 -3.60 -1.56 -9.10
C ALA A 56 -3.28 -3.06 -9.32
N SER A 57 -4.14 -3.97 -8.86
CA SER A 57 -4.03 -5.40 -9.23
C SER A 57 -5.40 -6.08 -9.34
N VAL A 58 -6.20 -5.65 -10.32
CA VAL A 58 -7.31 -6.44 -10.86
C VAL A 58 -6.97 -6.80 -12.30
N ALA A 59 -6.25 -7.92 -12.47
CA ALA A 59 -6.27 -8.77 -13.65
C ALA A 59 -5.32 -9.97 -13.43
N ALA A 60 -5.85 -11.08 -12.91
CA ALA A 60 -5.53 -12.46 -13.33
C ALA A 60 -5.86 -13.48 -12.23
N ALA A 61 -7.00 -14.15 -12.44
CA ALA A 61 -7.15 -15.61 -12.37
C ALA A 61 -7.11 -16.37 -11.01
N HIS A 62 -8.25 -17.06 -10.79
CA HIS A 62 -8.44 -18.42 -10.26
C HIS A 62 -8.92 -18.61 -8.80
N SER A 63 -10.25 -18.70 -8.70
CA SER A 63 -11.07 -19.77 -8.07
C SER A 63 -10.41 -20.75 -7.07
N ALA A 64 -10.88 -20.73 -5.81
CA ALA A 64 -11.54 -21.85 -5.12
C ALA A 64 -11.89 -21.46 -3.67
N ASP A 65 -13.10 -21.83 -3.25
CA ASP A 65 -13.71 -21.64 -1.93
C ASP A 65 -13.75 -23.03 -1.20
N PRO A 66 -14.33 -23.22 0.01
CA PRO A 66 -13.84 -22.89 1.36
C PRO A 66 -13.68 -24.13 2.29
N HIS A 67 -13.27 -23.89 3.55
CA HIS A 67 -13.71 -24.52 4.82
C HIS A 67 -12.57 -24.89 5.80
N GLY A 68 -12.75 -24.56 7.09
CA GLY A 68 -12.03 -25.19 8.20
C GLY A 68 -11.88 -24.30 9.44
N ALA A 69 -12.71 -24.55 10.45
CA ALA A 69 -12.82 -23.80 11.70
C ALA A 69 -11.78 -24.22 12.77
N HIS A 70 -11.94 -23.62 13.98
CA HIS A 70 -11.33 -23.88 15.30
C HIS A 70 -10.11 -23.00 15.65
N GLY A 71 -9.98 -22.33 16.80
CA GLY A 71 -10.77 -22.25 18.02
C GLY A 71 -9.85 -21.98 19.23
N HIS A 72 -10.20 -20.94 20.02
CA HIS A 72 -9.92 -20.71 21.46
C HIS A 72 -8.57 -20.15 21.96
N GLY A 73 -8.69 -19.16 22.86
CA GLY A 73 -7.80 -19.00 24.02
C GLY A 73 -7.45 -17.57 24.43
N HIS A 74 -8.25 -16.94 25.30
CA HIS A 74 -7.91 -15.69 25.99
C HIS A 74 -6.90 -15.93 27.13
N ALA A 75 -5.94 -15.02 27.33
CA ALA A 75 -5.49 -14.57 28.65
C ALA A 75 -4.72 -13.25 28.53
N ALA A 76 -5.06 -12.31 29.40
CA ALA A 76 -4.43 -11.00 29.54
C ALA A 76 -3.08 -11.11 30.27
N ASP A 77 -2.09 -10.31 29.86
CA ASP A 77 -1.12 -9.73 30.79
C ASP A 77 -0.56 -8.41 30.23
N ALA A 78 -0.23 -7.52 31.15
CA ALA A 78 0.08 -6.13 30.98
C ALA A 78 1.56 -5.87 30.61
N GLY A 79 1.80 -4.69 30.02
CA GLY A 79 2.95 -3.79 30.25
C GLY A 79 4.38 -4.33 30.21
N ASP A 80 5.16 -3.80 29.25
CA ASP A 80 6.53 -3.25 29.40
C ASP A 80 7.34 -3.55 28.12
N ALA A 81 7.45 -2.59 27.20
CA ALA A 81 8.53 -1.60 27.14
C ALA A 81 9.89 -2.21 26.73
N ASP A 82 10.14 -2.13 25.41
CA ASP A 82 11.41 -1.76 24.75
C ASP A 82 12.74 -2.11 25.42
N ALA A 83 13.45 -3.09 24.86
CA ALA A 83 14.91 -3.12 24.83
C ALA A 83 15.44 -4.01 23.70
N ASP A 84 15.20 -3.63 22.44
CA ASP A 84 15.97 -4.14 21.31
C ASP A 84 17.41 -3.62 21.41
N ALA A 85 18.24 -4.40 22.10
CA ALA A 85 19.67 -4.22 22.17
C ALA A 85 20.28 -4.48 20.78
N HIS A 86 20.44 -3.42 19.98
CA HIS A 86 21.23 -3.42 18.76
C HIS A 86 22.72 -3.67 19.08
N ALA A 87 23.08 -4.94 19.26
CA ALA A 87 24.45 -5.39 19.44
C ALA A 87 25.25 -5.26 18.13
N HIS A 88 26.20 -4.34 18.18
CA HIS A 88 27.34 -4.09 17.32
C HIS A 88 27.81 -5.26 16.43
N HIS A 89 27.72 -5.09 15.11
CA HIS A 89 28.32 -5.98 14.12
C HIS A 89 29.84 -5.79 14.04
N GLY A 90 30.58 -6.61 14.79
CA GLY A 90 32.03 -6.82 14.66
C GLY A 90 32.37 -8.24 14.19
N GLY A 91 31.55 -8.83 13.33
CA GLY A 91 31.80 -10.17 12.79
C GLY A 91 32.95 -10.22 11.77
N PRO A 92 33.53 -11.40 11.50
CA PRO A 92 34.52 -11.59 10.45
C PRO A 92 33.99 -11.06 9.10
N PRO A 93 34.85 -10.56 8.19
CA PRO A 93 34.42 -10.01 6.91
C PRO A 93 33.49 -10.98 6.21
N ILE A 94 32.24 -10.58 6.04
CA ILE A 94 31.24 -11.41 5.37
C ILE A 94 31.60 -11.38 3.89
N ASP A 95 32.04 -12.51 3.34
CA ASP A 95 32.34 -12.62 1.92
C ASP A 95 31.13 -12.19 1.08
N ALA A 96 31.39 -11.44 0.01
CA ALA A 96 30.33 -11.03 -0.91
C ALA A 96 29.59 -12.28 -1.41
N PRO A 97 28.24 -12.26 -1.49
CA PRO A 97 27.48 -13.40 -1.96
C PRO A 97 27.95 -13.76 -3.38
N LYS A 98 28.01 -15.06 -3.69
CA LYS A 98 28.55 -15.58 -4.95
C LYS A 98 27.94 -14.92 -6.19
N SER A 99 26.68 -14.48 -6.12
CA SER A 99 26.00 -13.72 -7.17
C SER A 99 26.72 -12.40 -7.51
N MET A 100 27.22 -11.66 -6.52
CA MET A 100 28.00 -10.44 -6.76
C MET A 100 29.39 -10.75 -7.33
N THR A 101 30.04 -11.82 -6.87
CA THR A 101 31.35 -12.23 -7.39
C THR A 101 31.30 -12.57 -8.87
N TYR A 102 30.28 -13.32 -9.32
CA TYR A 102 30.11 -13.63 -10.74
C TYR A 102 29.83 -12.40 -11.59
N VAL A 103 29.02 -11.44 -11.09
CA VAL A 103 28.76 -10.18 -11.79
C VAL A 103 30.03 -9.34 -11.92
N LEU A 104 30.81 -9.17 -10.84
CA LEU A 104 32.06 -8.43 -10.88
C LEU A 104 33.11 -9.11 -11.77
N ALA A 105 33.20 -10.44 -11.73
CA ALA A 105 34.09 -11.21 -12.60
C ALA A 105 33.71 -11.02 -14.08
N ALA A 106 32.41 -11.13 -14.41
CA ALA A 106 31.93 -10.90 -15.77
C ALA A 106 32.21 -9.47 -16.25
N LEU A 107 31.99 -8.45 -15.41
CA LEU A 107 32.32 -7.06 -15.74
C LEU A 107 33.82 -6.83 -15.92
N SER A 108 34.67 -7.51 -15.14
CA SER A 108 36.13 -7.40 -15.31
C SER A 108 36.59 -7.97 -16.66
N VAL A 109 36.00 -9.09 -17.11
CA VAL A 109 36.23 -9.66 -18.44
C VAL A 109 35.76 -8.69 -19.53
N GLY A 110 34.59 -8.07 -19.36
CA GLY A 110 34.10 -7.03 -20.26
C GLY A 110 35.05 -5.82 -20.35
N SER A 111 35.58 -5.36 -19.22
CA SER A 111 36.54 -4.26 -19.18
C SER A 111 37.90 -4.63 -19.78
N LEU A 112 38.31 -5.90 -19.76
CA LEU A 112 39.50 -6.36 -20.46
C LEU A 112 39.26 -6.45 -21.97
N ALA A 113 38.05 -6.86 -22.38
CA ALA A 113 37.65 -6.88 -23.78
C ALA A 113 37.67 -5.47 -24.39
N THR A 114 37.31 -4.42 -23.66
CA THR A 114 37.40 -3.04 -24.19
C THR A 114 38.84 -2.61 -24.45
N VAL A 115 39.80 -3.01 -23.60
CA VAL A 115 41.23 -2.78 -23.85
C VAL A 115 41.67 -3.51 -25.10
N PHE A 116 41.26 -4.77 -25.28
CA PHE A 116 41.57 -5.54 -26.48
C PHE A 116 41.02 -4.88 -27.75
N LEU A 117 39.77 -4.41 -27.73
CA LEU A 117 39.13 -3.75 -28.87
C LEU A 117 39.75 -2.39 -29.22
N GLY A 118 40.21 -1.63 -28.22
CA GLY A 118 40.80 -0.29 -28.41
C GLY A 118 42.31 -0.28 -28.69
N LEU A 119 43.07 -1.22 -28.10
CA LEU A 119 44.53 -1.30 -28.25
C LEU A 119 44.94 -1.91 -29.61
N TRP A 120 43.98 -2.51 -30.32
CA TRP A 120 44.21 -3.21 -31.58
C TRP A 120 44.71 -2.29 -32.71
N ALA A 121 44.16 -1.08 -32.81
CA ALA A 121 44.52 -0.10 -33.86
C ALA A 121 45.91 0.53 -33.70
N PRO A 122 46.32 1.06 -32.53
CA PRO A 122 47.67 1.58 -32.35
C PRO A 122 48.75 0.49 -32.49
N LEU A 123 48.43 -0.77 -32.14
CA LEU A 123 49.32 -1.90 -32.35
C LEU A 123 49.48 -2.24 -33.85
N GLY A 124 48.38 -2.21 -34.62
CA GLY A 124 48.41 -2.37 -36.08
C GLY A 124 49.24 -1.31 -36.79
N HIS A 125 49.17 -0.06 -36.32
CA HIS A 125 50.00 1.03 -36.83
C HIS A 125 51.49 0.86 -36.49
N LEU A 126 51.82 0.36 -35.29
CA LEU A 126 53.20 0.07 -34.87
C LEU A 126 53.82 -1.11 -35.63
N LEU A 127 53.02 -2.11 -35.99
CA LEU A 127 53.48 -3.33 -36.68
C LEU A 127 53.36 -3.25 -38.21
N HIS A 128 52.97 -2.09 -38.76
CA HIS A 128 52.69 -1.88 -40.20
C HIS A 128 51.74 -2.91 -40.81
N TRP A 129 50.78 -3.42 -40.04
CA TRP A 129 49.77 -4.36 -40.53
C TRP A 129 48.54 -3.60 -41.02
N GLU A 130 48.37 -3.54 -42.35
CA GLU A 130 47.28 -2.79 -43.00
C GLU A 130 45.88 -3.26 -42.59
N TRP A 131 45.72 -4.57 -42.30
CA TRP A 131 44.46 -5.18 -41.88
C TRP A 131 43.91 -4.64 -40.54
N PHE A 132 44.75 -3.99 -39.72
CA PHE A 132 44.41 -3.60 -38.34
C PHE A 132 44.55 -2.10 -38.07
N SER A 133 44.49 -1.28 -39.12
CA SER A 133 44.80 0.14 -39.05
C SER A 133 43.69 1.01 -38.43
N GLU A 134 42.43 0.55 -38.40
CA GLU A 134 41.31 1.26 -37.75
C GLU A 134 40.68 0.47 -36.58
N PRO A 135 40.23 1.15 -35.51
CA PRO A 135 39.53 0.50 -34.41
C PRO A 135 38.24 -0.18 -34.89
N ILE A 136 38.06 -1.46 -34.55
CA ILE A 136 36.94 -2.31 -35.01
C ILE A 136 35.57 -1.70 -34.68
N LEU A 137 35.47 -1.05 -33.52
CA LEU A 137 34.24 -0.44 -33.02
C LEU A 137 33.88 0.86 -33.75
N GLU A 138 34.88 1.66 -34.12
CA GLU A 138 34.68 2.90 -34.89
C GLU A 138 34.24 2.59 -36.32
N HIS A 139 34.83 1.55 -36.92
CA HIS A 139 34.42 1.05 -38.23
C HIS A 139 32.98 0.53 -38.22
N TRP A 140 32.59 -0.22 -37.18
CA TRP A 140 31.23 -0.75 -37.02
C TRP A 140 30.18 0.34 -36.73
N LEU A 141 30.53 1.39 -35.98
CA LEU A 141 29.63 2.52 -35.68
C LEU A 141 29.58 3.59 -36.77
N SER A 142 30.52 3.56 -37.73
CA SER A 142 30.64 4.54 -38.82
C SER A 142 29.33 4.87 -39.58
N PRO A 143 28.41 3.93 -39.88
CA PRO A 143 27.16 4.25 -40.56
C PRO A 143 26.14 4.99 -39.69
N THR A 144 26.27 4.96 -38.36
CA THR A 144 25.34 5.63 -37.42
C THR A 144 25.85 6.99 -36.93
N LEU A 145 27.16 7.23 -37.05
CA LEU A 145 27.83 8.45 -36.61
C LEU A 145 28.05 9.46 -37.76
N SER A 146 27.56 9.15 -38.96
CA SER A 146 27.79 9.90 -40.19
C SER A 146 27.13 11.28 -40.18
N GLY A 147 27.91 12.35 -39.99
CA GLY A 147 27.49 13.71 -40.32
C GLY A 147 28.33 14.82 -39.67
N ALA A 148 28.24 14.97 -38.35
CA ALA A 148 28.75 16.18 -37.67
C ALA A 148 29.81 15.93 -36.59
N ALA A 149 29.81 14.76 -35.93
CA ALA A 149 30.69 14.52 -34.78
C ALA A 149 32.10 14.03 -35.18
N ILE A 150 32.20 13.14 -36.19
CA ILE A 150 33.48 12.55 -36.61
C ILE A 150 34.31 13.53 -37.47
N THR A 151 33.65 14.35 -38.28
CA THR A 151 34.30 15.34 -39.16
C THR A 151 34.90 16.52 -38.38
N ALA A 152 34.29 16.95 -37.27
CA ALA A 152 34.86 17.97 -36.39
C ALA A 152 36.14 17.50 -35.67
N ALA A 153 36.23 16.21 -35.31
CA ALA A 153 37.43 15.63 -34.69
C ALA A 153 38.59 15.42 -35.69
N ARG A 154 38.30 15.17 -36.97
CA ARG A 154 39.31 14.96 -38.03
C ARG A 154 39.95 16.25 -38.59
N GLN A 155 39.47 17.45 -38.22
CA GLN A 155 39.87 18.69 -38.88
C GLN A 155 41.20 19.31 -38.41
N HIS A 156 41.80 18.79 -37.33
CA HIS A 156 43.12 19.22 -36.88
C HIS A 156 44.08 18.03 -36.85
N PRO A 157 44.82 17.75 -37.93
CA PRO A 157 45.90 16.77 -37.90
C PRO A 157 47.03 17.34 -37.04
N TYR A 158 46.94 17.15 -35.73
CA TYR A 158 48.08 17.35 -34.85
C TYR A 158 49.11 16.27 -35.22
N GLY A 159 50.38 16.63 -35.33
CA GLY A 159 51.41 15.64 -35.62
C GLY A 159 51.37 14.53 -34.56
N LEU A 160 51.58 13.27 -34.97
CA LEU A 160 51.54 12.09 -34.09
C LEU A 160 52.28 12.34 -32.75
N GLY A 161 53.41 13.04 -32.78
CA GLY A 161 54.15 13.43 -31.57
C GLY A 161 53.39 14.32 -30.57
N VAL A 162 52.54 15.25 -31.04
CA VAL A 162 51.72 16.12 -30.18
C VAL A 162 50.58 15.35 -29.53
N GLU A 163 49.92 14.45 -30.28
CA GLU A 163 48.86 13.60 -29.74
C GLU A 163 49.39 12.70 -28.61
N TRP A 164 50.50 12.01 -28.86
CA TRP A 164 51.16 11.19 -27.84
C TRP A 164 51.67 12.02 -26.66
N ALA A 165 52.15 13.24 -26.89
CA ALA A 165 52.57 14.14 -25.82
C ALA A 165 51.39 14.56 -24.93
N LEU A 166 50.22 14.87 -25.51
CA LEU A 166 49.01 15.23 -24.76
C LEU A 166 48.44 14.03 -23.99
N ILE A 167 48.45 12.83 -24.60
CA ILE A 167 48.09 11.58 -23.92
C ILE A 167 49.02 11.37 -22.71
N ALA A 168 50.33 11.38 -22.93
CA ALA A 168 51.32 11.20 -21.87
C ALA A 168 51.18 12.26 -20.77
N ALA A 169 50.99 13.54 -21.13
CA ALA A 169 50.77 14.62 -20.19
C ALA A 169 49.52 14.38 -19.33
N SER A 170 48.40 13.97 -19.93
CA SER A 170 47.17 13.67 -19.20
C SER A 170 47.34 12.51 -18.21
N VAL A 171 48.04 11.44 -18.61
CA VAL A 171 48.34 10.29 -17.76
C VAL A 171 49.23 10.71 -16.59
N VAL A 172 50.26 11.53 -16.83
CA VAL A 172 51.12 12.06 -15.77
C VAL A 172 50.32 12.90 -14.78
N VAL A 173 49.44 13.78 -15.24
CA VAL A 173 48.55 14.58 -14.37
C VAL A 173 47.66 13.67 -13.52
N ALA A 174 47.07 12.64 -14.11
CA ALA A 174 46.24 11.68 -13.39
C ALA A 174 47.05 10.90 -12.32
N LEU A 175 48.25 10.44 -12.65
CA LEU A 175 49.14 9.72 -11.73
C LEU A 175 49.61 10.62 -10.58
N VAL A 176 49.93 11.88 -10.85
CA VAL A 176 50.27 12.89 -9.82
C VAL A 176 49.08 13.12 -8.89
N GLY A 177 47.87 13.25 -9.44
CA GLY A 177 46.64 13.38 -8.65
C GLY A 177 46.40 12.17 -7.75
N TRP A 178 46.50 10.95 -8.29
CA TRP A 178 46.37 9.71 -7.53
C TRP A 178 47.43 9.58 -6.44
N TYR A 179 48.70 9.86 -6.76
CA TYR A 179 49.79 9.79 -5.81
C TYR A 179 49.63 10.81 -4.67
N THR A 180 49.21 12.03 -4.99
CA THR A 180 48.92 13.08 -4.01
C THR A 180 47.76 12.67 -3.10
N ALA A 181 46.67 12.13 -3.65
CA ALA A 181 45.57 11.60 -2.85
C ALA A 181 45.99 10.43 -1.96
N ARG A 182 46.76 9.48 -2.51
CA ARG A 182 47.26 8.31 -1.77
C ARG A 182 48.12 8.73 -0.57
N THR A 183 49.08 9.63 -0.78
CA THR A 183 49.95 10.14 0.30
C THR A 183 49.18 10.95 1.34
N LEU A 184 48.13 11.66 0.95
CA LEU A 184 47.32 12.46 1.86
C LEU A 184 46.39 11.62 2.75
N TYR A 185 45.82 10.53 2.20
CA TYR A 185 44.75 9.76 2.84
C TYR A 185 45.16 8.39 3.39
N LYS A 186 46.21 7.75 2.85
CA LYS A 186 46.60 6.37 3.23
C LYS A 186 46.95 6.24 4.72
N ASP A 187 47.59 7.25 5.30
CA ASP A 187 48.15 7.12 6.66
C ASP A 187 47.29 7.80 7.73
N ALA A 188 46.20 8.50 7.38
CA ALA A 188 45.30 9.26 8.28
C ALA A 188 46.00 10.20 9.31
N ARG A 189 47.33 10.34 9.27
CA ARG A 189 48.20 11.10 10.16
C ARG A 189 48.66 12.44 9.58
N SER A 190 48.34 12.70 8.31
CA SER A 190 48.72 13.96 7.65
C SER A 190 47.91 15.12 8.23
N LYS A 191 48.62 16.14 8.76
CA LYS A 191 48.02 17.40 9.25
C LYS A 191 47.70 18.39 8.13
N VAL A 192 48.06 18.05 6.88
CA VAL A 192 47.92 18.91 5.69
C VAL A 192 46.45 19.16 5.32
N PRO A 193 45.53 18.17 5.31
CA PRO A 193 44.11 18.42 5.06
C PRO A 193 43.49 19.39 6.08
N ALA A 194 43.88 19.27 7.36
CA ALA A 194 43.42 20.15 8.42
C ALA A 194 43.92 21.60 8.26
N LYS A 195 45.14 21.78 7.75
CA LYS A 195 45.67 23.12 7.41
C LYS A 195 44.99 23.73 6.18
N LEU A 196 44.71 22.92 5.15
CA LEU A 196 43.98 23.36 3.96
C LEU A 196 42.55 23.79 4.32
N LEU A 197 41.91 23.03 5.21
CA LEU A 197 40.60 23.32 5.78
C LEU A 197 40.59 24.67 6.52
N ALA A 198 41.63 24.94 7.33
CA ALA A 198 41.77 26.19 8.07
C ALA A 198 41.98 27.40 7.16
N GLY A 199 42.60 27.24 5.98
CA GLY A 199 42.81 28.33 5.03
C GLY A 199 41.56 28.69 4.22
N TRP A 200 40.71 27.70 3.89
CA TRP A 200 39.56 27.91 3.00
C TRP A 200 38.26 27.31 3.57
N PRO A 201 37.83 27.76 4.77
CA PRO A 201 36.68 27.18 5.46
C PRO A 201 35.38 27.34 4.65
N ARG A 202 35.22 28.44 3.90
CA ARG A 202 34.03 28.68 3.06
C ARG A 202 33.94 27.73 1.87
N LEU A 203 35.06 27.46 1.20
CA LEU A 203 35.09 26.54 0.06
C LEU A 203 34.83 25.11 0.53
N HIS A 204 35.44 24.72 1.65
CA HIS A 204 35.15 23.43 2.26
C HIS A 204 33.67 23.34 2.67
N HIS A 205 33.11 24.37 3.32
CA HIS A 205 31.71 24.37 3.71
C HIS A 205 30.77 24.26 2.50
N ALA A 206 31.07 24.94 1.39
CA ALA A 206 30.33 24.80 0.15
C ALA A 206 30.40 23.37 -0.42
N VAL A 207 31.59 22.76 -0.52
CA VAL A 207 31.75 21.39 -1.04
C VAL A 207 31.18 20.35 -0.08
N TYR A 208 31.33 20.57 1.22
CA TYR A 208 30.83 19.70 2.30
C TYR A 208 29.31 19.67 2.30
N ASN A 209 28.66 20.82 2.14
CA ASN A 209 27.21 20.94 1.96
C ASN A 209 26.77 20.67 0.51
N LYS A 210 27.56 19.90 -0.27
CA LYS A 210 27.25 19.49 -1.65
C LYS A 210 26.79 20.67 -2.54
N TYR A 211 27.45 21.80 -2.42
CA TYR A 211 27.16 23.05 -3.12
C TYR A 211 25.77 23.67 -2.82
N PHE A 212 25.15 23.33 -1.68
CA PHE A 212 23.83 23.79 -1.26
C PHE A 212 22.68 23.41 -2.21
N VAL A 213 22.90 22.45 -3.11
CA VAL A 213 21.90 22.01 -4.09
C VAL A 213 20.72 21.32 -3.38
N ASP A 214 21.03 20.48 -2.39
CA ASP A 214 20.03 19.74 -1.62
C ASP A 214 19.14 20.71 -0.81
N GLU A 215 19.73 21.70 -0.15
CA GLU A 215 19.03 22.72 0.64
C GLU A 215 18.17 23.64 -0.22
N PHE A 216 18.68 24.04 -1.40
CA PHE A 216 17.91 24.82 -2.36
C PHE A 216 16.68 24.04 -2.84
N TYR A 217 16.84 22.77 -3.19
CA TYR A 217 15.73 21.90 -3.58
C TYR A 217 14.72 21.70 -2.45
N ALA A 218 15.21 21.54 -1.22
CA ALA A 218 14.38 21.42 -0.03
C ALA A 218 13.56 22.70 0.24
N ALA A 219 14.20 23.87 0.13
CA ALA A 219 13.57 25.16 0.39
C ALA A 219 12.57 25.59 -0.70
N THR A 220 12.78 25.14 -1.94
CA THR A 220 11.96 25.50 -3.10
C THR A 220 10.95 24.42 -3.44
N VAL A 221 11.41 23.34 -4.07
CA VAL A 221 10.55 22.28 -4.63
C VAL A 221 9.85 21.50 -3.52
N LEU A 222 10.58 21.01 -2.51
CA LEU A 222 9.95 20.23 -1.44
C LEU A 222 8.98 21.08 -0.61
N ARG A 223 9.32 22.34 -0.33
CA ARG A 223 8.42 23.25 0.39
C ARG A 223 7.15 23.54 -0.41
N LEU A 224 7.27 23.79 -1.71
CA LEU A 224 6.12 23.99 -2.60
C LEU A 224 5.21 22.76 -2.63
N VAL A 225 5.78 21.57 -2.80
CA VAL A 225 5.01 20.31 -2.85
C VAL A 225 4.32 20.04 -1.52
N ARG A 226 4.97 20.29 -0.38
CA ARG A 226 4.35 20.15 0.95
C ARG A 226 3.15 21.08 1.13
N TRP A 227 3.30 22.35 0.74
CA TRP A 227 2.21 23.32 0.78
C TRP A 227 1.03 22.88 -0.11
N LEU A 228 1.31 22.38 -1.32
CA LEU A 228 0.29 21.91 -2.24
C LEU A 228 -0.45 20.68 -1.70
N ARG A 229 0.29 19.74 -1.08
CA ARG A 229 -0.27 18.56 -0.41
C ARG A 229 -1.24 18.98 0.70
N GLU A 230 -0.84 19.94 1.53
CA GLU A 230 -1.69 20.45 2.61
C GLU A 230 -2.95 21.14 2.06
N GLY A 231 -2.83 21.88 0.95
CA GLY A 231 -3.97 22.47 0.24
C GLY A 231 -4.97 21.42 -0.26
N PHE A 232 -4.49 20.36 -0.92
CA PHE A 232 -5.37 19.28 -1.41
C PHE A 232 -6.01 18.49 -0.26
N ASN A 233 -5.27 18.21 0.81
CA ASN A 233 -5.81 17.53 1.99
C ASN A 233 -6.88 18.38 2.70
N TRP A 234 -6.69 19.70 2.78
CA TRP A 234 -7.72 20.60 3.31
C TRP A 234 -8.96 20.62 2.41
N PHE A 235 -8.78 20.64 1.08
CA PHE A 235 -9.88 20.60 0.12
C PHE A 235 -10.72 19.33 0.26
N ASP A 236 -10.07 18.17 0.35
CA ASP A 236 -10.75 16.88 0.53
C ASP A 236 -11.53 16.83 1.85
N LYS A 237 -10.86 17.14 2.97
CA LYS A 237 -11.50 17.12 4.30
C LYS A 237 -12.59 18.16 4.52
N THR A 238 -12.53 19.29 3.81
CA THR A 238 -13.51 20.38 4.02
C THR A 238 -14.65 20.28 3.02
N ILE A 239 -14.33 20.12 1.74
CA ILE A 239 -15.31 20.19 0.66
C ILE A 239 -15.88 18.81 0.36
N ILE A 240 -15.02 17.82 0.11
CA ILE A 240 -15.49 16.48 -0.27
C ILE A 240 -16.19 15.82 0.92
N ASP A 241 -15.54 15.79 2.07
CA ASP A 241 -16.12 15.19 3.27
C ASP A 241 -17.38 15.96 3.74
N GLY A 242 -17.38 17.29 3.60
CA GLY A 242 -18.56 18.13 3.87
C GLY A 242 -19.75 17.78 2.97
N LEU A 243 -19.52 17.56 1.68
CA LEU A 243 -20.55 17.13 0.74
C LEU A 243 -21.08 15.73 1.06
N VAL A 244 -20.20 14.79 1.41
CA VAL A 244 -20.60 13.43 1.81
C VAL A 244 -21.47 13.47 3.08
N HIS A 245 -21.06 14.25 4.08
CA HIS A 245 -21.87 14.46 5.29
C HIS A 245 -23.23 15.09 5.00
N LEU A 246 -23.30 16.02 4.06
CA LEU A 246 -24.57 16.62 3.62
C LEU A 246 -25.50 15.57 3.01
N VAL A 247 -24.98 14.75 2.09
CA VAL A 247 -25.76 13.65 1.48
C VAL A 247 -26.23 12.66 2.55
N GLY A 248 -25.35 12.28 3.47
CA GLY A 248 -25.68 11.39 4.59
C GLY A 248 -26.70 12.00 5.56
N TRP A 249 -26.66 13.32 5.79
CA TRP A 249 -27.66 14.02 6.59
C TRP A 249 -29.04 14.03 5.90
N ILE A 250 -29.08 14.33 4.60
CA ILE A 250 -30.33 14.29 3.81
C ILE A 250 -30.90 12.88 3.79
N GLY A 251 -30.08 11.86 3.53
CA GLY A 251 -30.52 10.46 3.51
C GLY A 251 -31.14 10.02 4.84
N ARG A 252 -30.50 10.39 5.97
CA ARG A 252 -31.06 10.12 7.31
C ARG A 252 -32.36 10.89 7.57
N ALA A 253 -32.47 12.13 7.11
CA ALA A 253 -33.71 12.90 7.22
C ALA A 253 -34.85 12.20 6.47
N VAL A 254 -34.61 11.74 5.24
CA VAL A 254 -35.60 10.98 4.45
C VAL A 254 -35.98 9.68 5.14
N ALA A 255 -35.01 8.91 5.63
CA ALA A 255 -35.27 7.65 6.34
C ALA A 255 -36.09 7.87 7.63
N THR A 256 -35.86 8.98 8.33
CA THR A 256 -36.63 9.34 9.53
C THR A 256 -38.08 9.68 9.18
N ILE A 257 -38.31 10.37 8.06
CA ILE A 257 -39.65 10.68 7.57
C ILE A 257 -40.39 9.41 7.15
N ASP A 258 -39.73 8.53 6.39
CA ASP A 258 -40.28 7.25 5.95
C ASP A 258 -40.64 6.34 7.14
N GLY A 259 -39.72 6.19 8.10
CA GLY A 259 -39.98 5.43 9.32
C GLY A 259 -41.09 6.03 10.19
N ALA A 260 -41.20 7.36 10.26
CA ALA A 260 -42.32 8.01 10.94
C ALA A 260 -43.65 7.74 10.21
N PHE A 261 -43.67 7.82 8.88
CA PHE A 261 -44.86 7.53 8.09
C PHE A 261 -45.34 6.09 8.31
N ASP A 262 -44.44 5.12 8.30
CA ASP A 262 -44.76 3.71 8.55
C ASP A 262 -45.37 3.53 9.95
N HIS A 263 -44.74 4.07 10.99
CA HIS A 263 -45.18 3.88 12.38
C HIS A 263 -46.49 4.62 12.72
N TYR A 264 -46.74 5.81 12.13
CA TYR A 264 -47.95 6.58 12.43
C TYR A 264 -49.11 6.24 11.49
N VAL A 265 -48.84 6.08 10.19
CA VAL A 265 -49.88 5.90 9.18
C VAL A 265 -50.13 4.42 8.94
N VAL A 266 -49.10 3.66 8.57
CA VAL A 266 -49.25 2.25 8.16
C VAL A 266 -49.63 1.40 9.37
N ASP A 267 -48.80 1.41 10.42
CA ASP A 267 -49.07 0.68 11.66
C ASP A 267 -50.35 1.17 12.35
N GLY A 268 -50.61 2.48 12.31
CA GLY A 268 -51.85 3.06 12.85
C GLY A 268 -53.09 2.47 12.16
N LEU A 269 -53.07 2.41 10.83
CA LEU A 269 -54.15 1.87 10.01
C LEU A 269 -54.28 0.35 10.18
N VAL A 270 -53.17 -0.39 10.14
CA VAL A 270 -53.13 -1.85 10.35
C VAL A 270 -53.65 -2.21 11.74
N ASN A 271 -53.23 -1.50 12.79
CA ASN A 271 -53.72 -1.71 14.15
C ASN A 271 -55.19 -1.33 14.31
N LEU A 272 -55.70 -0.34 13.57
CA LEU A 272 -57.12 -0.03 13.54
C LEU A 272 -57.91 -1.19 12.91
N VAL A 273 -57.48 -1.66 11.74
CA VAL A 273 -58.10 -2.79 11.04
C VAL A 273 -58.09 -4.04 11.94
N GLY A 274 -56.95 -4.36 12.56
CA GLY A 274 -56.84 -5.46 13.52
C GLY A 274 -57.79 -5.30 14.71
N ARG A 275 -57.92 -4.09 15.27
CA ARG A 275 -58.86 -3.81 16.37
C ARG A 275 -60.32 -3.99 15.95
N VAL A 276 -60.69 -3.57 14.74
CA VAL A 276 -62.05 -3.74 14.21
C VAL A 276 -62.36 -5.22 14.02
N ILE A 277 -61.47 -5.97 13.36
CA ILE A 277 -61.63 -7.42 13.15
C ILE A 277 -61.74 -8.15 14.48
N LEU A 278 -60.86 -7.86 15.44
CA LEU A 278 -60.91 -8.47 16.78
C LEU A 278 -62.16 -8.07 17.56
N ALA A 279 -62.66 -6.84 17.40
CA ALA A 279 -63.89 -6.38 18.05
C ALA A 279 -65.12 -7.13 17.52
N GLU A 280 -65.23 -7.29 16.20
CA GLU A 280 -66.31 -8.06 15.58
C GLU A 280 -66.18 -9.55 15.88
N GLY A 281 -64.97 -10.12 15.83
CA GLY A 281 -64.72 -11.51 16.23
C GLY A 281 -65.12 -11.79 17.68
N ARG A 282 -64.93 -10.83 18.60
CA ARG A 282 -65.41 -10.96 19.99
C ARG A 282 -66.93 -10.97 20.11
N ARG A 283 -67.65 -10.21 19.26
CA ARG A 283 -69.13 -10.23 19.21
C ARG A 283 -69.65 -11.56 18.68
N VAL A 284 -69.02 -12.08 17.62
CA VAL A 284 -69.36 -13.39 17.06
C VAL A 284 -69.03 -14.52 18.04
N ARG A 285 -67.90 -14.42 18.77
CA ARG A 285 -67.53 -15.40 19.80
C ARG A 285 -68.53 -15.46 20.96
N GLN A 286 -69.27 -14.38 21.23
CA GLN A 286 -70.33 -14.40 22.25
C GLN A 286 -71.58 -15.19 21.79
N LEU A 287 -71.73 -15.45 20.49
CA LEU A 287 -72.81 -16.29 19.95
C LEU A 287 -72.48 -17.79 20.07
N GLU A 288 -71.19 -18.14 20.16
CA GLU A 288 -70.76 -19.50 20.47
C GLU A 288 -70.69 -19.71 21.97
N THR A 289 -71.86 -19.80 22.62
CA THR A 289 -71.91 -20.31 23.99
C THR A 289 -71.58 -21.80 23.94
N GLY A 290 -70.45 -22.23 24.53
CA GLY A 290 -69.99 -23.64 24.56
C GLY A 290 -70.90 -24.63 25.31
N ARG A 291 -72.20 -24.33 25.44
CA ARG A 291 -73.24 -25.20 25.99
C ARG A 291 -73.99 -25.85 24.83
N LEU A 292 -73.82 -27.16 24.66
CA LEU A 292 -74.49 -27.99 23.64
C LEU A 292 -76.01 -27.78 23.59
N HIS A 293 -76.62 -27.50 24.75
CA HIS A 293 -78.05 -27.23 24.89
C HIS A 293 -78.51 -25.99 24.08
N THR A 294 -77.71 -24.92 24.01
CA THR A 294 -78.08 -23.72 23.25
C THR A 294 -78.19 -24.01 21.76
N TYR A 295 -77.27 -24.81 21.21
CA TYR A 295 -77.31 -25.25 19.82
C TYR A 295 -78.48 -26.19 19.54
N LEU A 296 -78.77 -27.11 20.46
CA LEU A 296 -79.93 -28.01 20.37
C LEU A 296 -81.25 -27.23 20.30
N TYR A 297 -81.45 -26.24 21.18
CA TYR A 297 -82.66 -25.41 21.14
C TYR A 297 -82.75 -24.55 19.88
N GLY A 298 -81.63 -23.99 19.41
CA GLY A 298 -81.59 -23.22 18.16
C GLY A 298 -81.97 -24.06 16.94
N LEU A 299 -81.44 -25.28 16.84
CA LEU A 299 -81.75 -26.21 15.76
C LEU A 299 -83.22 -26.65 15.79
N LEU A 300 -83.75 -26.94 16.97
CA LEU A 300 -85.15 -27.37 17.15
C LEU A 300 -86.11 -26.23 16.80
N ALA A 301 -85.83 -25.01 17.27
CA ALA A 301 -86.60 -23.80 16.93
C ALA A 301 -86.54 -23.47 15.44
N GLY A 302 -85.35 -23.54 14.82
CA GLY A 302 -85.18 -23.33 13.38
C GLY A 302 -85.97 -24.35 12.55
N THR A 303 -85.95 -25.62 12.93
CA THR A 303 -86.72 -26.68 12.26
C THR A 303 -88.22 -26.44 12.36
N LEU A 304 -88.72 -26.07 13.54
CA LEU A 304 -90.14 -25.72 13.74
C LEU A 304 -90.57 -24.49 12.92
N ILE A 305 -89.73 -23.47 12.83
CA ILE A 305 -89.98 -22.28 12.01
C ILE A 305 -90.03 -22.64 10.52
N VAL A 306 -89.09 -23.45 10.02
CA VAL A 306 -89.10 -23.92 8.64
C VAL A 306 -90.37 -24.72 8.36
N ILE A 307 -90.75 -25.65 9.23
CA ILE A 307 -92.00 -26.44 9.08
C ILE A 307 -93.22 -25.50 9.09
N GLY A 308 -93.28 -24.55 10.01
CA GLY A 308 -94.37 -23.57 10.11
C GLY A 308 -94.47 -22.65 8.90
N LEU A 309 -93.34 -22.14 8.41
CA LEU A 309 -93.27 -21.37 7.16
C LEU A 309 -93.70 -22.22 5.96
N THR A 310 -93.21 -23.45 5.87
CA THR A 310 -93.59 -24.38 4.80
C THR A 310 -95.10 -24.64 4.84
N TYR A 311 -95.67 -24.79 6.03
CA TYR A 311 -97.11 -24.99 6.23
C TYR A 311 -97.95 -23.75 5.90
N LEU A 312 -97.43 -22.56 6.22
CA LEU A 312 -98.07 -21.28 5.93
C LEU A 312 -98.04 -20.97 4.42
N PHE A 313 -96.90 -21.20 3.76
CA PHE A 313 -96.72 -20.96 2.33
C PHE A 313 -97.39 -22.02 1.45
N ASN A 314 -97.46 -23.28 1.90
CA ASN A 314 -98.07 -24.37 1.13
C ASN A 314 -99.52 -24.70 1.51
N GLY A 315 -100.21 -23.84 2.29
CA GLY A 315 -101.63 -24.04 2.63
C GLY A 315 -101.89 -25.40 3.27
N GLY A 316 -101.63 -25.50 4.57
CA GLY A 316 -101.56 -26.67 5.46
C GLY A 316 -102.56 -27.86 5.42
N THR A 317 -103.09 -28.28 4.28
CA THR A 317 -103.83 -29.56 4.15
C THR A 317 -103.06 -30.61 3.35
N ASP A 318 -102.19 -30.20 2.43
CA ASP A 318 -101.61 -31.12 1.44
C ASP A 318 -100.39 -31.87 1.98
N VAL A 319 -99.66 -31.29 2.93
CA VAL A 319 -98.44 -31.88 3.50
C VAL A 319 -98.76 -33.00 4.50
N LEU A 320 -99.73 -32.79 5.40
CA LEU A 320 -100.19 -33.84 6.32
C LEU A 320 -100.92 -34.95 5.55
N ALA A 321 -101.73 -34.62 4.56
CA ALA A 321 -102.34 -35.61 3.68
C ALA A 321 -101.27 -36.38 2.87
N GLY A 322 -100.19 -35.72 2.45
CA GLY A 322 -99.03 -36.32 1.81
C GLY A 322 -98.31 -37.31 2.73
N ALA A 323 -97.86 -36.84 3.90
CA ALA A 323 -97.13 -37.64 4.90
C ALA A 323 -97.97 -38.79 5.45
N LEU A 324 -99.27 -38.58 5.69
CA LEU A 324 -100.20 -39.63 6.11
C LEU A 324 -100.40 -40.65 4.99
N ARG A 325 -100.51 -40.23 3.71
CA ARG A 325 -100.58 -41.16 2.58
C ARG A 325 -99.30 -41.98 2.43
N THR A 326 -98.11 -41.39 2.55
CA THR A 326 -96.86 -42.16 2.50
C THR A 326 -96.70 -43.12 3.67
N TRP A 327 -97.11 -42.72 4.88
CA TRP A 327 -97.08 -43.60 6.06
C TRP A 327 -98.12 -44.73 5.97
N LEU A 328 -99.33 -44.47 5.48
CA LEU A 328 -100.34 -45.50 5.21
C LEU A 328 -99.90 -46.45 4.08
N GLN A 329 -99.22 -45.94 3.05
CA GLN A 329 -98.67 -46.77 1.98
C GLN A 329 -97.50 -47.63 2.46
N SER A 330 -96.69 -47.17 3.43
CA SER A 330 -95.64 -48.01 4.02
C SER A 330 -96.21 -49.12 4.90
N LEU A 331 -97.33 -48.88 5.57
CA LEU A 331 -98.01 -49.90 6.38
C LEU A 331 -98.75 -50.96 5.55
N THR A 332 -99.13 -50.64 4.31
CA THR A 332 -99.80 -51.58 3.40
C THR A 332 -98.84 -52.35 2.50
N ARG A 333 -97.55 -51.97 2.46
CA ARG A 333 -96.49 -52.67 1.71
C ARG A 333 -95.56 -53.53 2.58
N ALA A 334 -95.83 -53.63 3.88
CA ALA A 334 -95.16 -54.52 4.83
C ALA A 334 -96.11 -55.67 5.20
#